data_AF-A0A1Z5STD9-F1
#
_entry.id   AF-A0A1Z5STD9-F1
#
_cell.length_a   1.000
_cell.length_b   1.000
_cell.length_c   1.000
_cell.angle_alpha   90.00
_cell.angle_beta   90.00
_cell.angle_gamma   90.00
#
_symmetry.space_group_name_H-M   'P 1'
#
loop_
_entity.id
_entity.type
_entity.pdbx_description
1 polymer ?
#
loop_
_entity_poly.entity_id
_entity_poly.type
_entity_poly.pdbx_seq_one_letter_code
_entity_poly.pdbx_strand_id
1 'polypeptide(L)'
;WNTGHVDKGIQDNQPIFTRTEKVDLPGIQNRWHAVHWDHLDLTFGRYLRTGVYEVKSPELQLPAVAKFARFDWEIPAHDRETAVYEWIEGRNIGPEFLGRLVEEGRAIGFLMSQVSDMRHASIDDLGACQTSLEKLHRLGILHGDINRHNFLMIGSGATIIDFSESKRCNDNNVLEEEMRGLQASLLDESGKGGRIVLE
;
A
#
# COMPACT_ATOMS: atom_id res chain seq x y z
N TRP A 1 -8.84 25.87 0.14
CA TRP A 1 -9.29 25.46 1.49
C TRP A 1 -9.36 23.95 1.49
N ASN A 2 -9.13 23.30 2.61
CA ASN A 2 -9.19 21.84 2.73
C ASN A 2 -10.15 21.37 3.83
N THR A 3 -10.71 22.31 4.60
CA THR A 3 -11.86 22.08 5.47
C THR A 3 -12.95 23.09 5.13
N GLY A 4 -14.19 22.61 5.04
CA GLY A 4 -15.38 23.43 4.77
C GLY A 4 -16.53 23.02 5.69
N HIS A 5 -17.22 24.01 6.26
CA HIS A 5 -18.48 23.81 6.97
C HIS A 5 -19.64 24.11 6.01
N VAL A 6 -20.50 23.12 5.79
CA VAL A 6 -21.66 23.23 4.91
C VAL A 6 -22.91 23.40 5.75
N ASP A 7 -23.69 24.42 5.44
CA ASP A 7 -25.00 24.69 6.03
C ASP A 7 -26.02 25.01 4.94
N LYS A 8 -27.29 25.13 5.32
CA LYS A 8 -28.41 25.41 4.43
C LYS A 8 -28.51 26.91 4.13
N GLY A 9 -28.51 27.26 2.85
CA GLY A 9 -28.72 28.61 2.37
C GLY A 9 -30.10 29.13 2.74
N ILE A 10 -30.17 30.36 3.26
CA ILE A 10 -31.41 30.97 3.76
C ILE A 10 -32.35 31.37 2.61
N GLN A 11 -31.82 31.63 1.41
CA GLN A 11 -32.60 32.17 0.28
C GLN A 11 -33.23 31.09 -0.61
N ASP A 12 -32.52 30.01 -0.86
CA ASP A 12 -32.87 28.98 -1.85
C ASP A 12 -32.77 27.56 -1.31
N ASN A 13 -32.48 27.42 -0.01
CA ASN A 13 -32.38 26.15 0.69
C ASN A 13 -31.23 25.25 0.18
N GLN A 14 -30.31 25.79 -0.61
CA GLN A 14 -29.18 25.07 -1.21
C GLN A 14 -28.00 24.95 -0.22
N PRO A 15 -27.18 23.89 -0.30
CA PRO A 15 -25.99 23.79 0.53
C PRO A 15 -25.00 24.90 0.19
N ILE A 16 -24.59 25.67 1.20
CA ILE A 16 -23.58 26.71 1.08
C ILE A 16 -22.41 26.41 2.02
N PHE A 17 -21.19 26.76 1.61
CA PHE A 17 -20.06 26.82 2.53
C PHE A 17 -20.15 28.09 3.37
N THR A 18 -20.41 27.98 4.66
CA THR A 18 -20.49 29.14 5.56
C THR A 18 -19.14 29.51 6.17
N ARG A 19 -18.23 28.53 6.24
CA ARG A 19 -16.84 28.71 6.65
C ARG A 19 -15.95 27.79 5.85
N THR A 20 -14.81 28.32 5.41
CA THR A 20 -13.73 27.54 4.81
C THR A 20 -12.44 27.89 5.50
N GLU A 21 -11.58 26.90 5.71
CA GLU A 21 -10.26 27.11 6.29
C GLU A 21 -9.21 26.25 5.57
N LYS A 22 -7.96 26.68 5.71
CA LYS A 22 -6.80 25.89 5.32
C LYS A 22 -6.13 25.43 6.60
N VAL A 23 -6.19 24.14 6.87
CA VAL A 23 -5.55 23.49 8.01
C VAL A 23 -4.32 22.72 7.56
N ASP A 24 -3.32 22.63 8.41
CA ASP A 24 -2.18 21.76 8.17
C ASP A 24 -2.59 20.31 8.48
N LEU A 25 -2.82 19.52 7.44
CA LEU A 25 -3.14 18.10 7.56
C LEU A 25 -1.84 17.28 7.67
N PRO A 26 -1.84 16.17 8.43
CA PRO A 26 -0.68 15.29 8.47
C PRO A 26 -0.44 14.66 7.10
N GLY A 27 0.83 14.40 6.82
CA GLY A 27 1.27 13.70 5.62
C GLY A 27 2.28 12.61 5.99
N ILE A 28 2.56 11.74 5.04
CA ILE A 28 3.64 10.75 5.14
C ILE A 28 4.96 11.52 5.33
N GLN A 29 5.70 11.17 6.38
CA GLN A 29 6.94 11.84 6.77
C GLN A 29 8.15 11.29 6.02
N ASN A 30 8.15 10.00 5.64
CA ASN A 30 9.23 9.46 4.84
C ASN A 30 9.22 10.05 3.43
N ARG A 31 10.29 10.78 3.09
CA ARG A 31 10.47 11.49 1.81
C ARG A 31 11.67 11.00 1.01
N TRP A 32 12.14 9.77 1.27
CA TRP A 32 13.35 9.21 0.66
C TRP A 32 13.31 9.27 -0.88
N HIS A 33 12.16 9.00 -1.50
CA HIS A 33 12.01 8.97 -2.94
C HIS A 33 11.80 10.38 -3.53
N ALA A 34 12.68 10.78 -4.45
CA ALA A 34 12.67 12.13 -5.04
C ALA A 34 11.44 12.38 -5.94
N VAL A 35 11.01 11.37 -6.70
CA VAL A 35 9.85 11.49 -7.60
C VAL A 35 8.57 11.63 -6.79
N HIS A 36 7.74 12.57 -7.23
CA HIS A 36 6.41 12.82 -6.69
C HIS A 36 5.42 13.04 -7.84
N TRP A 37 4.17 12.70 -7.57
CA TRP A 37 3.06 12.76 -8.50
C TRP A 37 1.93 13.55 -7.86
N ASP A 38 1.49 14.65 -8.48
CA ASP A 38 0.25 15.26 -8.03
C ASP A 38 -0.90 14.30 -8.35
N HIS A 39 -1.71 13.99 -7.34
CA HIS A 39 -2.83 13.08 -7.52
C HIS A 39 -3.85 13.57 -8.56
N LEU A 40 -3.90 14.87 -8.86
CA LEU A 40 -4.76 15.45 -9.90
C LEU A 40 -4.26 15.16 -11.33
N ASP A 41 -2.98 14.79 -11.48
CA ASP A 41 -2.40 14.42 -12.78
C ASP A 41 -2.65 12.94 -13.14
N LEU A 42 -3.33 12.20 -12.26
CA LEU A 42 -3.61 10.79 -12.42
C LEU A 42 -5.05 10.54 -12.87
N THR A 43 -5.20 9.68 -13.87
CA THR A 43 -6.50 9.11 -14.24
C THR A 43 -6.73 7.81 -13.47
N PHE A 44 -7.77 7.79 -12.64
CA PHE A 44 -8.15 6.62 -11.85
C PHE A 44 -8.81 5.55 -12.74
N GLY A 45 -8.33 4.32 -12.59
CA GLY A 45 -8.87 3.12 -13.20
C GLY A 45 -9.66 2.27 -12.21
N ARG A 46 -9.35 0.97 -12.17
CA ARG A 46 -10.07 0.01 -11.34
C ARG A 46 -9.84 0.26 -9.84
N TYR A 47 -10.90 0.15 -9.06
CA TYR A 47 -10.85 0.09 -7.60
C TYR A 47 -10.35 -1.30 -7.14
N LEU A 48 -9.20 -1.35 -6.47
CA LEU A 48 -8.57 -2.60 -6.03
C LEU A 48 -8.88 -2.97 -4.59
N ARG A 49 -8.91 -1.98 -3.69
CA ARG A 49 -9.43 -2.06 -2.32
C ARG A 49 -9.47 -0.66 -1.74
N THR A 50 -9.95 -0.55 -0.51
CA THR A 50 -10.02 0.69 0.25
C THR A 50 -8.68 1.43 0.20
N GLY A 51 -8.67 2.64 -0.40
CA GLY A 51 -7.47 3.45 -0.55
C GLY A 51 -6.48 2.98 -1.63
N VAL A 52 -6.82 1.97 -2.44
CA VAL A 52 -5.93 1.40 -3.47
C VAL A 52 -6.62 1.36 -4.82
N TYR A 53 -6.00 1.97 -5.83
CA TYR A 53 -6.57 2.15 -7.16
C TYR A 53 -5.52 1.88 -8.23
N GLU A 54 -5.93 1.33 -9.36
CA GLU A 54 -5.13 1.44 -10.58
C GLU A 54 -5.15 2.89 -11.07
N VAL A 55 -4.02 3.37 -11.58
CA VAL A 55 -3.89 4.72 -12.12
C VAL A 55 -3.10 4.72 -13.43
N LYS A 56 -3.35 5.73 -14.24
CA LYS A 56 -2.63 6.01 -15.49
C LYS A 56 -2.28 7.49 -15.54
N SER A 57 -1.19 7.81 -16.22
CA SER A 57 -0.80 9.18 -16.57
C SER A 57 -0.06 9.14 -17.91
N PRO A 58 -0.14 10.19 -18.75
CA PRO A 58 0.69 10.30 -19.95
C PRO A 58 2.20 10.15 -19.69
N GLU A 59 2.65 10.47 -18.47
CA GLU A 59 4.06 10.37 -18.06
C GLU A 59 4.43 8.96 -17.56
N LEU A 60 3.44 8.13 -17.23
CA LEU A 60 3.65 6.73 -16.86
C LEU A 60 3.70 5.85 -18.12
N GLN A 61 4.78 5.09 -18.29
CA GLN A 61 4.91 4.16 -19.41
C GLN A 61 3.91 2.99 -19.32
N LEU A 62 3.62 2.54 -18.10
CA LEU A 62 2.68 1.46 -17.80
C LEU A 62 1.72 1.91 -16.68
N PRO A 63 0.51 1.32 -16.60
CA PRO A 63 -0.37 1.53 -15.46
C PRO A 63 0.32 1.22 -14.14
N ALA A 64 -0.02 1.99 -13.11
CA ALA A 64 0.52 1.86 -11.77
C ALA A 64 -0.61 1.61 -10.77
N VAL A 65 -0.24 1.29 -9.54
CA VAL A 65 -1.15 1.20 -8.39
C VAL A 65 -0.87 2.34 -7.44
N ALA A 66 -1.89 3.14 -7.15
CA ALA A 66 -1.87 4.19 -6.16
C ALA A 66 -2.40 3.68 -4.82
N LYS A 67 -1.66 3.91 -3.73
CA LYS A 67 -2.09 3.64 -2.35
C LYS A 67 -2.15 4.96 -1.58
N PHE A 68 -3.32 5.28 -1.05
CA PHE A 68 -3.63 6.55 -0.38
C PHE A 68 -3.85 6.36 1.13
N ALA A 69 -3.26 7.27 1.91
CA ALA A 69 -3.70 7.55 3.26
C ALA A 69 -4.85 8.57 3.20
N ARG A 70 -6.08 8.07 3.30
CA ARG A 70 -7.30 8.88 3.17
C ARG A 70 -7.61 9.62 4.46
N PHE A 71 -7.13 9.08 5.58
CA PHE A 71 -7.33 9.62 6.91
C PHE A 71 -6.02 9.69 7.68
N ASP A 72 -5.97 10.63 8.63
CA ASP A 72 -4.80 10.91 9.46
C ASP A 72 -4.27 9.68 10.21
N TRP A 73 -5.17 8.80 10.67
CA TRP A 73 -4.79 7.57 11.37
C TRP A 73 -4.17 6.49 10.45
N GLU A 74 -4.31 6.62 9.12
CA GLU A 74 -3.67 5.72 8.15
C GLU A 74 -2.22 6.13 7.85
N ILE A 75 -1.83 7.37 8.16
CA ILE A 75 -0.50 7.92 7.86
C ILE A 75 0.64 7.08 8.46
N PRO A 76 0.60 6.65 9.74
CA PRO A 76 1.68 5.84 10.32
C PRO A 76 1.88 4.49 9.63
N ALA A 77 0.82 3.88 9.10
CA ALA A 77 0.93 2.63 8.34
C ALA A 77 1.62 2.86 6.98
N HIS A 78 1.30 3.97 6.31
CA HIS A 78 1.95 4.33 5.04
C HIS A 78 3.40 4.76 5.22
N ASP A 79 3.75 5.40 6.35
CA ASP A 79 5.15 5.72 6.68
C ASP A 79 5.99 4.45 6.88
N ARG A 80 5.45 3.46 7.60
CA ARG A 80 6.09 2.14 7.78
C ARG A 80 6.32 1.46 6.43
N GLU A 81 5.28 1.38 5.61
CA GLU A 81 5.38 0.74 4.30
C GLU A 81 6.34 1.48 3.35
N THR A 82 6.33 2.81 3.35
CA THR A 82 7.27 3.63 2.55
C THR A 82 8.71 3.39 2.99
N ALA A 83 8.96 3.27 4.31
CA ALA A 83 10.28 2.92 4.82
C ALA A 83 10.71 1.49 4.43
N VAL A 84 9.78 0.55 4.35
CA VAL A 84 10.09 -0.81 3.88
C VAL A 84 10.46 -0.78 2.39
N TYR A 85 9.73 -0.03 1.56
CA TYR A 85 10.09 0.17 0.15
C TYR A 85 11.50 0.74 -0.02
N GLU A 86 11.89 1.71 0.81
CA GLU A 86 13.27 2.22 0.87
C GLU A 86 14.28 1.10 1.19
N TRP A 87 13.98 0.23 2.15
CA TRP A 87 14.90 -0.84 2.56
C TRP A 87 15.03 -1.97 1.55
N ILE A 88 14.00 -2.20 0.74
CA ILE A 88 13.96 -3.28 -0.26
C ILE A 88 14.24 -2.79 -1.69
N GLU A 89 14.59 -1.51 -1.87
CA GLU A 89 14.88 -0.93 -3.17
C GLU A 89 15.92 -1.78 -3.94
N GLY A 90 15.59 -2.14 -5.19
CA GLY A 90 16.46 -2.95 -6.05
C GLY A 90 16.63 -4.42 -5.63
N ARG A 91 15.84 -4.93 -4.67
CA ARG A 91 15.95 -6.33 -4.18
C ARG A 91 14.95 -7.31 -4.78
N ASN A 92 14.01 -6.85 -5.62
CA ASN A 92 12.95 -7.67 -6.21
C ASN A 92 12.18 -8.50 -5.16
N ILE A 93 11.74 -7.82 -4.08
CA ILE A 93 10.93 -8.41 -3.00
C ILE A 93 9.48 -7.96 -3.14
N GLY A 94 9.26 -6.67 -3.38
CA GLY A 94 7.96 -6.08 -3.67
C GLY A 94 7.91 -5.43 -5.05
N PRO A 95 6.76 -4.85 -5.43
CA PRO A 95 6.63 -4.01 -6.61
C PRO A 95 7.61 -2.84 -6.59
N GLU A 96 7.92 -2.26 -7.73
CA GLU A 96 8.78 -1.07 -7.80
C GLU A 96 8.04 0.13 -7.21
N PHE A 97 8.71 0.90 -6.35
CA PHE A 97 8.18 2.16 -5.84
C PHE A 97 8.39 3.25 -6.90
N LEU A 98 7.31 3.85 -7.41
CA LEU A 98 7.36 4.79 -8.54
C LEU A 98 7.35 6.26 -8.11
N GLY A 99 7.08 6.52 -6.82
CA GLY A 99 7.12 7.86 -6.26
C GLY A 99 6.02 8.14 -5.26
N ARG A 100 6.13 9.31 -4.63
CA ARG A 100 5.17 9.77 -3.62
C ARG A 100 3.95 10.37 -4.30
N LEU A 101 2.76 10.09 -3.78
CA LEU A 101 1.56 10.83 -4.14
C LEU A 101 1.49 12.10 -3.30
N VAL A 102 1.26 13.24 -3.93
CA VAL A 102 1.18 14.52 -3.25
C VAL A 102 -0.12 15.27 -3.57
N GLU A 103 -0.54 16.09 -2.60
CA GLU A 103 -1.60 17.08 -2.72
C GLU A 103 -1.07 18.39 -2.12
N GLU A 104 -0.95 19.44 -2.94
CA GLU A 104 -0.34 20.73 -2.53
C GLU A 104 1.02 20.56 -1.80
N GLY A 105 1.84 19.59 -2.23
CA GLY A 105 3.15 19.29 -1.64
C GLY A 105 3.13 18.40 -0.38
N ARG A 106 1.96 18.10 0.19
CA ARG A 106 1.78 17.14 1.28
C ARG A 106 1.77 15.72 0.71
N ALA A 107 2.57 14.81 1.27
CA ALA A 107 2.55 13.41 0.86
C ALA A 107 1.33 12.68 1.42
N ILE A 108 0.50 12.14 0.54
CA ILE A 108 -0.80 11.51 0.86
C ILE A 108 -0.86 10.03 0.46
N GLY A 109 0.25 9.48 -0.02
CA GLY A 109 0.32 8.10 -0.49
C GLY A 109 1.57 7.86 -1.32
N PHE A 110 1.55 6.79 -2.10
CA PHE A 110 2.60 6.47 -3.05
C PHE A 110 2.07 5.69 -4.25
N LEU A 111 2.85 5.70 -5.33
CA LEU A 111 2.68 4.86 -6.49
C LEU A 111 3.63 3.67 -6.45
N MET A 112 3.13 2.52 -6.87
CA MET A 112 3.93 1.32 -7.10
C MET A 112 3.60 0.70 -8.46
N SER A 113 4.55 -0.02 -9.04
CA SER A 113 4.34 -0.72 -10.32
C SER A 113 3.18 -1.69 -10.20
N GLN A 114 2.34 -1.77 -11.23
CA GLN A 114 1.33 -2.81 -11.29
C GLN A 114 1.98 -4.18 -11.50
N VAL A 115 1.56 -5.17 -10.71
CA VAL A 115 1.91 -6.57 -10.93
C VAL A 115 0.91 -7.17 -11.92
N SER A 116 1.33 -7.33 -13.17
CA SER A 116 0.48 -7.88 -14.26
C SER A 116 0.43 -9.41 -14.22
N ASP A 117 -0.66 -10.00 -14.74
CA ASP A 117 -0.88 -11.45 -14.81
C ASP A 117 -0.73 -12.20 -13.49
N MET A 118 -1.10 -11.52 -12.40
CA MET A 118 -0.95 -12.02 -11.05
C MET A 118 -2.13 -12.88 -10.59
N ARG A 119 -1.81 -13.80 -9.67
CA ARG A 119 -2.78 -14.45 -8.79
C ARG A 119 -2.25 -14.42 -7.37
N HIS A 120 -3.16 -14.46 -6.39
CA HIS A 120 -2.76 -14.69 -5.00
C HIS A 120 -2.13 -16.08 -4.85
N ALA A 121 -1.20 -16.20 -3.92
CA ALA A 121 -0.57 -17.47 -3.60
C ALA A 121 -1.59 -18.49 -3.07
N SER A 122 -1.41 -19.75 -3.43
CA SER A 122 -2.04 -20.90 -2.79
C SER A 122 -1.00 -21.68 -1.98
N ILE A 123 -1.44 -22.73 -1.30
CA ILE A 123 -0.53 -23.66 -0.61
C ILE A 123 0.49 -24.30 -1.57
N ASP A 124 0.16 -24.47 -2.85
CA ASP A 124 1.06 -25.05 -3.85
C ASP A 124 2.28 -24.14 -4.11
N ASP A 125 2.18 -22.86 -3.77
CA ASP A 125 3.24 -21.87 -3.95
C ASP A 125 4.15 -21.71 -2.72
N LEU A 126 3.99 -22.55 -1.69
CA LEU A 126 4.69 -22.42 -0.42
C LEU A 126 6.19 -22.18 -0.59
N GLY A 127 6.86 -22.93 -1.48
CA GLY A 127 8.29 -22.76 -1.72
C GLY A 127 8.68 -21.40 -2.30
N ALA A 128 7.88 -20.85 -3.21
CA ALA A 128 8.11 -19.53 -3.79
C ALA A 128 7.85 -18.40 -2.77
N CYS A 129 6.81 -18.55 -1.96
CA CYS A 129 6.51 -17.63 -0.86
C CYS A 129 7.61 -17.66 0.20
N GLN A 130 8.09 -18.84 0.61
CA GLN A 130 9.20 -19.01 1.54
C GLN A 130 10.48 -18.35 1.02
N THR A 131 10.80 -18.56 -0.26
CA THR A 131 11.99 -17.95 -0.88
C THR A 131 11.92 -16.42 -0.84
N SER A 132 10.73 -15.85 -1.06
CA SER A 132 10.54 -14.39 -1.07
C SER A 132 10.55 -13.81 0.35
N LEU A 133 9.93 -14.52 1.30
CA LEU A 133 9.93 -14.14 2.71
C LEU A 133 11.34 -14.23 3.31
N GLU A 134 12.14 -15.22 2.91
CA GLU A 134 13.52 -15.37 3.36
C GLU A 134 14.39 -14.19 2.87
N LYS A 135 14.16 -13.68 1.65
CA LYS A 135 14.85 -12.46 1.17
C LYS A 135 14.53 -11.26 2.05
N LEU A 136 13.27 -11.13 2.48
CA LEU A 136 12.83 -10.07 3.39
C LEU A 136 13.48 -10.23 4.79
N HIS A 137 13.47 -11.44 5.34
CA HIS A 137 14.09 -11.77 6.63
C HIS A 137 15.61 -11.56 6.64
N ARG A 138 16.30 -11.84 5.53
CA ARG A 138 17.74 -11.57 5.38
C ARG A 138 18.09 -10.08 5.47
N LEU A 139 17.12 -9.20 5.27
CA LEU A 139 17.28 -7.76 5.51
C LEU A 139 16.93 -7.36 6.95
N GLY A 140 16.62 -8.32 7.83
CA GLY A 140 16.16 -8.03 9.20
C GLY A 140 14.80 -7.34 9.22
N ILE A 141 13.88 -7.74 8.34
CA ILE A 141 12.52 -7.19 8.25
C ILE A 141 11.53 -8.30 8.54
N LEU A 142 10.66 -8.07 9.53
CA LEU A 142 9.48 -8.89 9.81
C LEU A 142 8.32 -8.35 8.97
N HIS A 143 7.57 -9.23 8.28
CA HIS A 143 6.43 -8.79 7.48
C HIS A 143 5.23 -8.37 8.35
N GLY A 144 4.91 -9.17 9.36
CA GLY A 144 3.82 -8.95 10.34
C GLY A 144 2.45 -9.47 9.89
N ASP A 145 2.20 -9.58 8.59
CA ASP A 145 0.91 -10.04 8.03
C ASP A 145 1.07 -10.96 6.82
N ILE A 146 1.59 -12.18 7.03
CA ILE A 146 1.94 -13.14 5.96
C ILE A 146 0.73 -13.93 5.38
N ASN A 147 -0.44 -13.31 5.31
CA ASN A 147 -1.61 -13.97 4.73
C ASN A 147 -1.44 -14.15 3.19
N ARG A 148 -2.17 -15.11 2.61
CA ARG A 148 -2.07 -15.45 1.18
C ARG A 148 -2.34 -14.28 0.22
N HIS A 149 -3.10 -13.27 0.64
CA HIS A 149 -3.44 -12.13 -0.21
C HIS A 149 -2.27 -11.16 -0.38
N ASN A 150 -1.29 -11.20 0.54
CA ASN A 150 -0.08 -10.39 0.51
C ASN A 150 1.08 -11.02 -0.28
N PHE A 151 0.87 -12.21 -0.86
CA PHE A 151 1.79 -12.86 -1.78
C PHE A 151 1.17 -12.94 -3.18
N LEU A 152 1.83 -12.32 -4.16
CA LEU A 152 1.42 -12.31 -5.56
C LEU A 152 2.36 -13.17 -6.39
N MET A 153 1.81 -14.12 -7.13
CA MET A 153 2.58 -15.01 -7.99
C MET A 153 2.84 -14.35 -9.34
N ILE A 154 4.11 -14.35 -9.77
CA ILE A 154 4.57 -13.89 -11.08
C ILE A 154 5.45 -14.99 -11.68
N GLY A 155 4.93 -15.70 -12.68
CA GLY A 155 5.59 -16.90 -13.19
C GLY A 155 5.81 -17.93 -12.08
N SER A 156 7.06 -18.30 -11.83
CA SER A 156 7.44 -19.24 -10.75
C SER A 156 7.87 -18.54 -9.45
N GLY A 157 7.86 -17.21 -9.39
CA GLY A 157 8.26 -16.43 -8.23
C GLY A 157 7.08 -15.82 -7.48
N ALA A 158 7.31 -15.41 -6.23
CA ALA A 158 6.35 -14.64 -5.45
C ALA A 158 6.89 -13.22 -5.23
N THR A 159 5.98 -12.24 -5.19
CA THR A 159 6.22 -10.86 -4.82
C THR A 159 5.39 -10.55 -3.58
N ILE A 160 6.01 -9.93 -2.58
CA ILE A 160 5.36 -9.57 -1.32
C ILE A 160 4.80 -8.15 -1.46
N ILE A 161 3.57 -7.95 -1.00
CA ILE A 161 2.90 -6.65 -0.98
C ILE A 161 2.35 -6.35 0.41
N ASP A 162 1.95 -5.09 0.63
CA ASP A 162 1.33 -4.61 1.87
C ASP A 162 2.25 -4.72 3.09
N PHE A 163 3.31 -3.90 3.10
CA PHE A 163 4.26 -3.82 4.21
C PHE A 163 3.79 -2.90 5.34
N SER A 164 2.48 -2.62 5.42
CA SER A 164 1.93 -1.71 6.41
C SER A 164 2.22 -2.19 7.84
N GLU A 165 2.22 -3.51 8.09
CA GLU A 165 2.54 -4.11 9.40
C GLU A 165 4.02 -4.50 9.59
N SER A 166 4.85 -4.22 8.60
CA SER A 166 6.26 -4.62 8.62
C SER A 166 7.11 -3.70 9.48
N LYS A 167 8.19 -4.27 10.02
CA LYS A 167 9.15 -3.54 10.86
C LYS A 167 10.53 -4.19 10.85
N ARG A 168 11.56 -3.42 11.21
CA ARG A 168 12.89 -3.99 11.50
C ARG A 168 12.81 -4.97 12.66
N CYS A 169 13.48 -6.09 12.51
CA CYS A 169 13.53 -7.16 13.50
C CYS A 169 14.95 -7.76 13.50
N ASN A 170 15.58 -7.73 14.68
CA ASN A 170 16.90 -8.32 14.92
C ASN A 170 16.80 -9.64 15.70
N ASP A 171 15.58 -10.09 16.02
CA ASP A 171 15.35 -11.34 16.74
C ASP A 171 15.07 -12.46 15.73
N ASN A 172 16.08 -13.30 15.52
CA ASN A 172 15.99 -14.42 14.60
C ASN A 172 14.88 -15.40 14.98
N ASN A 173 14.54 -15.54 16.27
CA ASN A 173 13.46 -16.46 16.68
C ASN A 173 12.10 -15.96 16.18
N VAL A 174 11.89 -14.64 16.15
CA VAL A 174 10.64 -14.05 15.66
C VAL A 174 10.53 -14.19 14.15
N LEU A 175 11.63 -14.01 13.41
CA LEU A 175 11.67 -14.22 11.96
C LEU A 175 11.45 -15.71 11.61
N GLU A 176 12.10 -16.61 12.33
CA GLU A 176 11.91 -18.06 12.17
C GLU A 176 10.47 -18.48 12.47
N GLU A 177 9.83 -17.88 13.48
CA GLU A 177 8.43 -18.15 13.79
C GLU A 177 7.50 -17.67 12.67
N GLU A 178 7.73 -16.47 12.11
CA GLU A 178 7.00 -16.00 10.93
C GLU A 178 7.18 -16.97 9.74
N MET A 179 8.39 -17.46 9.50
CA MET A 179 8.67 -18.43 8.44
C MET A 179 7.94 -19.76 8.67
N ARG A 180 7.92 -20.28 9.90
CA ARG A 180 7.19 -21.51 10.26
C ARG A 180 5.68 -21.35 10.10
N GLY A 181 5.15 -20.17 10.42
CA GLY A 181 3.72 -19.84 10.32
C GLY A 181 3.19 -19.67 8.89
N LEU A 182 4.06 -19.58 7.88
CA LEU A 182 3.66 -19.30 6.51
C LEU A 182 2.75 -20.38 5.91
N GLN A 183 3.05 -21.66 6.14
CA GLN A 183 2.22 -22.75 5.61
C GLN A 183 0.78 -22.68 6.15
N ALA A 184 0.62 -22.44 7.45
CA ALA A 184 -0.70 -22.29 8.08
C ALA A 184 -1.41 -21.02 7.56
N SER A 185 -0.68 -19.94 7.33
CA SER A 185 -1.21 -18.67 6.84
C SER A 185 -1.67 -18.74 5.38
N LEU A 186 -1.06 -19.59 4.55
CA LEU A 186 -1.51 -19.87 3.18
C LEU A 186 -2.76 -20.77 3.13
N LEU A 187 -2.90 -21.67 4.10
CA LEU A 187 -4.07 -22.54 4.26
C LEU A 187 -5.27 -21.85 4.91
N ASP A 188 -5.10 -20.66 5.47
CA ASP A 188 -6.18 -19.97 6.16
C ASP A 188 -7.29 -19.52 5.19
N GLU A 189 -8.50 -19.99 5.45
CA GLU A 189 -9.72 -19.67 4.70
C GLU A 189 -10.61 -18.64 5.41
N SER A 190 -10.18 -18.12 6.56
CA SER A 190 -10.96 -17.17 7.38
C SER A 190 -11.32 -15.85 6.67
N GLY A 191 -10.72 -15.59 5.51
CA GLY A 191 -10.85 -14.33 4.78
C GLY A 191 -9.97 -13.21 5.30
N LYS A 192 -9.07 -13.49 6.27
CA LYS A 192 -8.08 -12.52 6.76
C LYS A 192 -7.24 -11.97 5.59
N GLY A 193 -7.23 -10.65 5.44
CA GLY A 193 -6.53 -9.94 4.35
C GLY A 193 -7.27 -9.95 3.00
N GLY A 194 -8.36 -10.70 2.86
CA GLY A 194 -9.18 -10.75 1.65
C GLY A 194 -10.23 -9.64 1.59
N ARG A 195 -10.73 -9.34 0.38
CA ARG A 195 -11.95 -8.55 0.22
C ARG A 195 -13.14 -9.37 0.74
N ILE A 196 -13.88 -8.83 1.70
CA ILE A 196 -15.27 -9.25 1.92
C ILE A 196 -16.04 -8.79 0.68
N VAL A 197 -16.34 -9.71 -0.23
CA VAL A 197 -17.36 -9.46 -1.25
C VAL A 197 -18.68 -9.50 -0.51
N LEU A 198 -19.21 -8.33 -0.16
CA LEU A 198 -20.62 -8.23 0.22
C LEU A 198 -21.40 -8.46 -1.09
N GLU A 199 -22.11 -9.59 -1.16
CA GLU A 199 -23.14 -9.84 -2.19
C GLU A 199 -24.25 -8.79 -2.14
#